data_AF-A0A6N6PRF3-F1
#
_entry.id   AF-A0A6N6PRF3-F1
#
_cell.length_a   1.000
_cell.length_b   1.000
_cell.length_c   1.000
_cell.angle_alpha   90.00
_cell.angle_beta   90.00
_cell.angle_gamma   90.00
#
_symmetry.space_group_name_H-M   'P 1'
#
loop_
_entity.id
_entity.type
_entity.pdbx_description
1 polymer ?
#
loop_
_entity_poly.entity_id
_entity_poly.type
_entity_poly.pdbx_seq_one_letter_code
_entity_poly.pdbx_strand_id
1 'polypeptide(L)'
;MEKLLSVALVTFSVSITAVHATINFYDNFNTYVNGNLAGLTANAVGQGTWAETGVAAATPVQVVNGAVVLGTSGQDVYAPLTTPISITAGSTFYIGATVTLTAAQATGDYFLHFTPTVGDSAVFAERLFAKSSPGGFVFGYDGSSGGTVNYSPTVLSFNTPYRLVLAYTGVAGPINDTFALYVNSTDTSVELNNTPLFTSGYVGTGAESATVAGINLRQGTAANAPSVIVDDLSVGTTFGEIASVPEPSIVALVGGFSLLGLFMSARRQS
;
A
#
# COMPACT_ATOMS: atom_id res chain seq x y z
N MET A 1 1.85 -24.63 68.69
CA MET A 1 2.34 -25.28 67.46
C MET A 1 1.53 -24.71 66.32
N GLU A 2 2.05 -23.73 65.59
CA GLU A 2 1.73 -23.47 64.18
C GLU A 2 2.86 -22.56 63.66
N LYS A 3 3.69 -23.06 62.74
CA LYS A 3 4.60 -22.24 61.95
C LYS A 3 4.11 -22.33 60.51
N LEU A 4 3.53 -21.23 60.03
CA LEU A 4 3.10 -21.09 58.64
C LEU A 4 4.30 -21.29 57.70
N LEU A 5 4.16 -22.20 56.74
CA LEU A 5 5.02 -22.30 55.57
C LEU A 5 4.67 -21.15 54.60
N SER A 6 5.65 -20.30 54.30
CA SER A 6 5.53 -19.30 53.24
C SER A 6 5.98 -19.93 51.92
N VAL A 7 5.05 -20.13 50.98
CA VAL A 7 5.35 -20.59 49.62
C VAL A 7 5.67 -19.37 48.77
N ALA A 8 6.91 -19.27 48.28
CA ALA A 8 7.30 -18.25 47.32
C ALA A 8 6.89 -18.70 45.91
N LEU A 9 5.91 -18.01 45.32
CA LEU A 9 5.51 -18.19 43.94
C LEU A 9 6.50 -17.42 43.05
N VAL A 10 7.36 -18.14 42.33
CA VAL A 10 8.25 -17.55 41.32
C VAL A 10 7.48 -17.52 40.01
N THR A 11 7.00 -16.34 39.61
CA THR A 11 6.46 -16.09 38.27
C THR A 11 7.60 -15.94 37.26
N PHE A 12 7.65 -16.84 36.28
CA PHE A 12 8.58 -16.79 35.15
C PHE A 12 7.94 -15.98 34.01
N SER A 13 8.39 -14.75 33.79
CA SER A 13 7.94 -13.91 32.68
C SER A 13 8.71 -14.31 31.41
N VAL A 14 8.10 -15.10 30.52
CA VAL A 14 8.64 -15.31 29.18
C VAL A 14 8.29 -14.07 28.35
N SER A 15 9.27 -13.22 28.09
CA SER A 15 9.15 -12.12 27.13
C SER A 15 9.28 -12.70 25.72
N ILE A 16 8.16 -13.09 25.11
CA ILE A 16 8.09 -13.25 23.65
C ILE A 16 8.15 -11.86 23.02
N THR A 17 9.31 -11.46 22.52
CA THR A 17 9.39 -10.38 21.54
C THR A 17 8.76 -10.91 20.25
N ALA A 18 7.43 -10.75 20.12
CA ALA A 18 6.83 -10.75 18.80
C ALA A 18 7.43 -9.55 18.07
N VAL A 19 8.29 -9.82 17.08
CA VAL A 19 8.65 -8.80 16.09
C VAL A 19 7.36 -8.56 15.31
N HIS A 20 6.57 -7.59 15.74
CA HIS A 20 5.48 -7.11 14.92
C HIS A 20 6.12 -6.46 13.71
N ALA A 21 5.71 -6.88 12.51
CA ALA A 21 6.16 -6.21 11.31
C ALA A 21 5.67 -4.76 11.32
N THR A 22 6.41 -3.91 10.61
CA THR A 22 6.19 -2.46 10.61
C THR A 22 5.42 -2.13 9.35
N ILE A 23 4.23 -1.54 9.48
CA ILE A 23 3.58 -0.87 8.36
C ILE A 23 4.49 0.32 8.00
N ASN A 24 5.13 0.24 6.83
CA ASN A 24 6.07 1.25 6.37
C ASN A 24 5.35 2.47 5.78
N PHE A 25 4.10 2.32 5.35
CA PHE A 25 3.25 3.40 4.88
C PHE A 25 1.78 3.03 5.05
N TYR A 26 0.93 3.98 5.43
CA TYR A 26 -0.52 3.84 5.41
C TYR A 26 -1.19 5.19 5.20
N ASP A 27 -2.14 5.23 4.29
CA ASP A 27 -3.02 6.37 4.07
C ASP A 27 -4.40 5.88 3.61
N ASN A 28 -5.44 6.25 4.37
CA ASN A 28 -6.84 5.99 4.03
C ASN A 28 -7.59 7.25 3.60
N PHE A 29 -6.87 8.38 3.46
CA PHE A 29 -7.35 9.66 2.94
C PHE A 29 -8.57 10.28 3.65
N ASN A 30 -9.13 9.64 4.68
CA ASN A 30 -10.37 10.05 5.37
C ASN A 30 -10.24 11.39 6.11
N THR A 31 -9.01 11.79 6.44
CA THR A 31 -8.73 13.06 7.12
C THR A 31 -8.48 14.21 6.15
N TYR A 32 -8.36 13.92 4.85
CA TYR A 32 -8.07 14.90 3.82
C TYR A 32 -9.36 15.60 3.36
N VAL A 33 -9.21 16.85 2.96
CA VAL A 33 -10.30 17.65 2.41
C VAL A 33 -10.37 17.47 0.89
N ASN A 34 -11.57 17.68 0.33
CA ASN A 34 -11.73 17.66 -1.12
C ASN A 34 -10.82 18.71 -1.78
N GLY A 35 -10.01 18.30 -2.75
CA GLY A 35 -9.03 19.15 -3.43
C GLY A 35 -7.76 18.40 -3.83
N ASN A 36 -6.70 19.14 -4.17
CA ASN A 36 -5.45 18.52 -4.63
C ASN A 36 -4.82 17.64 -3.55
N LEU A 37 -4.34 16.45 -3.94
CA LEU A 37 -3.59 15.56 -3.05
C LEU A 37 -2.19 16.09 -2.77
N ALA A 38 -1.51 16.59 -3.81
CA ALA A 38 -0.15 17.15 -3.72
C ALA A 38 -0.12 18.64 -4.10
N GLY A 39 1.03 19.27 -3.93
CA GLY A 39 1.28 20.61 -4.46
C GLY A 39 1.33 20.63 -6.00
N LEU A 40 1.58 21.81 -6.56
CA LEU A 40 1.52 22.04 -8.02
C LEU A 40 2.88 22.22 -8.68
N THR A 41 3.96 22.12 -7.91
CA THR A 41 5.35 22.27 -8.37
C THR A 41 6.17 21.13 -7.80
N ALA A 42 7.25 20.74 -8.48
CA ALA A 42 8.12 19.65 -8.04
C ALA A 42 8.43 19.70 -6.54
N ASN A 43 8.20 18.58 -5.87
CA ASN A 43 8.35 18.34 -4.43
C ASN A 43 7.47 19.20 -3.52
N ALA A 44 6.52 19.95 -4.05
CA ALA A 44 5.56 20.66 -3.21
C ALA A 44 4.58 19.67 -2.60
N VAL A 45 4.53 19.67 -1.27
CA VAL A 45 3.61 18.87 -0.47
C VAL A 45 2.21 19.48 -0.52
N GLY A 46 1.19 18.63 -0.67
CA GLY A 46 -0.21 19.01 -0.54
C GLY A 46 -0.77 18.57 0.80
N GLN A 47 -1.45 17.42 0.81
CA GLN A 47 -2.10 16.83 1.97
C GLN A 47 -1.28 15.63 2.49
N GLY A 48 -1.15 15.55 3.82
CA GLY A 48 -0.30 14.56 4.47
C GLY A 48 1.15 14.64 4.01
N THR A 49 1.70 13.51 3.55
CA THR A 49 3.08 13.41 3.04
C THR A 49 3.16 13.41 1.52
N TRP A 50 2.05 13.63 0.82
CA TRP A 50 2.01 13.57 -0.65
C TRP A 50 2.62 14.81 -1.28
N ALA A 51 3.57 14.60 -2.18
CA ALA A 51 4.25 15.63 -2.93
C ALA A 51 4.20 15.35 -4.44
N GLU A 52 4.28 16.43 -5.23
CA GLU A 52 4.38 16.36 -6.68
C GLU A 52 5.76 15.81 -7.08
N THR A 53 5.81 14.81 -7.96
CA THR A 53 7.09 14.28 -8.48
C THR A 53 7.69 15.22 -9.53
N GLY A 54 6.85 15.84 -10.37
CA GLY A 54 7.28 16.60 -11.54
C GLY A 54 6.81 18.06 -11.57
N VAL A 55 6.46 18.55 -12.76
CA VAL A 55 5.97 19.93 -12.97
C VAL A 55 4.63 19.95 -13.70
N ALA A 56 4.04 18.77 -13.95
CA ALA A 56 2.86 18.61 -14.78
C ALA A 56 1.59 18.52 -13.92
N ALA A 57 1.13 19.66 -13.40
CA ALA A 57 0.00 19.71 -12.44
C ALA A 57 -1.23 20.48 -12.96
N ALA A 58 -1.46 20.53 -14.28
CA ALA A 58 -2.56 21.28 -14.87
C ALA A 58 -3.96 20.81 -14.41
N THR A 59 -4.06 19.53 -14.05
CA THR A 59 -5.27 18.86 -13.56
C THR A 59 -4.85 17.90 -12.44
N PRO A 60 -4.72 18.38 -11.21
CA PRO A 60 -4.07 17.63 -10.15
C PRO A 60 -4.86 16.36 -9.79
N VAL A 61 -4.17 15.34 -9.31
CA VAL A 61 -4.71 14.25 -8.51
C VAL A 61 -5.52 14.84 -7.37
N GLN A 62 -6.79 14.44 -7.28
CA GLN A 62 -7.74 14.98 -6.32
C GLN A 62 -7.96 14.00 -5.18
N VAL A 63 -8.26 14.51 -4.00
CA VAL A 63 -9.02 13.82 -2.96
C VAL A 63 -10.48 14.20 -3.15
N VAL A 64 -11.36 13.21 -3.17
CA VAL A 64 -12.82 13.40 -3.22
C VAL A 64 -13.46 12.42 -2.24
N ASN A 65 -14.10 12.97 -1.21
CA ASN A 65 -14.83 12.25 -0.16
C ASN A 65 -14.01 11.13 0.49
N GLY A 66 -12.76 11.42 0.84
CA GLY A 66 -11.89 10.46 1.52
C GLY A 66 -11.25 9.42 0.61
N ALA A 67 -11.22 9.61 -0.71
CA ALA A 67 -10.49 8.75 -1.64
C ALA A 67 -9.70 9.57 -2.67
N VAL A 68 -8.62 9.00 -3.18
CA VAL A 68 -7.81 9.63 -4.23
C VAL A 68 -8.39 9.31 -5.60
N VAL A 69 -8.54 10.33 -6.44
CA VAL A 69 -9.05 10.24 -7.81
C VAL A 69 -7.97 10.64 -8.80
N LEU A 70 -7.56 9.67 -9.62
CA LEU A 70 -6.61 9.83 -10.71
C LEU A 70 -7.37 10.01 -12.02
N GLY A 71 -7.14 11.15 -12.68
CA GLY A 71 -7.51 11.38 -14.06
C GLY A 71 -6.45 10.86 -15.03
N THR A 72 -6.42 11.40 -16.25
CA THR A 72 -5.55 10.92 -17.33
C THR A 72 -4.62 12.01 -17.88
N SER A 73 -4.15 12.89 -17.00
CA SER A 73 -3.69 14.21 -17.41
C SER A 73 -2.35 14.65 -16.81
N GLY A 74 -1.56 13.67 -16.37
CA GLY A 74 -0.11 13.78 -16.31
C GLY A 74 0.51 14.19 -14.98
N GLN A 75 -0.28 14.40 -13.92
CA GLN A 75 0.30 14.60 -12.60
C GLN A 75 0.75 13.26 -12.01
N ASP A 76 1.99 13.26 -11.53
CA ASP A 76 2.60 12.14 -10.82
C ASP A 76 2.93 12.62 -9.41
N VAL A 77 2.51 11.85 -8.40
CA VAL A 77 2.65 12.21 -6.99
C VAL A 77 3.25 11.06 -6.22
N TYR A 78 4.01 11.38 -5.18
CA TYR A 78 4.66 10.40 -4.33
C TYR A 78 4.43 10.67 -2.85
N ALA A 79 4.52 9.62 -2.06
CA ALA A 79 4.67 9.71 -0.61
C ALA A 79 5.87 8.85 -0.16
N PRO A 80 6.72 9.38 0.75
CA PRO A 80 7.80 8.60 1.32
C PRO A 80 7.26 7.48 2.24
N LEU A 81 7.91 6.32 2.22
CA LEU A 81 7.78 5.34 3.29
C LEU A 81 8.40 5.92 4.57
N THR A 82 7.84 5.57 5.72
CA THR A 82 8.38 5.94 7.05
C THR A 82 9.79 5.38 7.26
N THR A 83 10.07 4.21 6.72
CA THR A 83 11.40 3.61 6.64
C THR A 83 11.52 2.86 5.32
N PRO A 84 12.56 3.11 4.52
CA PRO A 84 12.80 2.35 3.29
C PRO A 84 12.93 0.84 3.56
N ILE A 85 12.43 0.03 2.64
CA ILE A 85 12.51 -1.43 2.70
C ILE A 85 13.67 -1.89 1.82
N SER A 86 14.60 -2.67 2.36
CA SER A 86 15.63 -3.34 1.58
C SER A 86 15.08 -4.62 0.94
N ILE A 87 15.30 -4.78 -0.36
CA ILE A 87 14.95 -5.99 -1.10
C ILE A 87 16.18 -6.88 -1.14
N THR A 88 16.05 -8.07 -0.58
CA THR A 88 17.09 -9.11 -0.56
C THR A 88 16.48 -10.44 -0.97
N ALA A 89 17.33 -11.41 -1.34
CA ALA A 89 16.84 -12.73 -1.71
C ALA A 89 15.99 -13.35 -0.57
N GLY A 90 14.75 -13.72 -0.88
CA GLY A 90 13.78 -14.29 0.05
C GLY A 90 12.96 -13.26 0.84
N SER A 91 13.21 -11.95 0.69
CA SER A 91 12.35 -10.93 1.28
C SER A 91 11.19 -10.60 0.35
N THR A 92 10.00 -10.43 0.93
CA THR A 92 8.81 -9.96 0.22
C THR A 92 8.35 -8.65 0.87
N PHE A 93 7.99 -7.67 0.05
CA PHE A 93 7.19 -6.53 0.50
C PHE A 93 5.86 -6.53 -0.23
N TYR A 94 4.88 -5.90 0.39
CA TYR A 94 3.51 -5.91 -0.04
C TYR A 94 2.96 -4.49 -0.16
N ILE A 95 2.15 -4.25 -1.18
CA ILE A 95 1.35 -3.03 -1.33
C ILE A 95 -0.12 -3.42 -1.32
N GLY A 96 -0.90 -2.84 -0.41
CA GLY A 96 -2.33 -3.06 -0.30
C GLY A 96 -3.07 -1.79 -0.67
N ALA A 97 -4.11 -1.89 -1.51
CA ALA A 97 -4.93 -0.75 -1.88
C ALA A 97 -6.34 -1.19 -2.26
N THR A 98 -7.34 -0.41 -1.92
CA THR A 98 -8.70 -0.53 -2.47
C THR A 98 -8.75 0.29 -3.76
N VAL A 99 -9.05 -0.37 -4.88
CA VAL A 99 -8.97 0.24 -6.22
C VAL A 99 -10.28 0.08 -6.97
N THR A 100 -10.80 1.18 -7.51
CA THR A 100 -11.94 1.19 -8.43
C THR A 100 -11.54 1.84 -9.74
N LEU A 101 -11.54 1.08 -10.83
CA LEU A 101 -11.35 1.65 -12.17
C LEU A 101 -12.68 2.10 -12.75
N THR A 102 -12.74 3.33 -13.25
CA THR A 102 -13.94 3.88 -13.90
C THR A 102 -13.81 3.91 -15.42
N ALA A 103 -12.57 3.92 -15.94
CA ALA A 103 -12.26 3.80 -17.35
C ALA A 103 -10.82 3.30 -17.55
N ALA A 104 -10.52 2.71 -18.72
CA ALA A 104 -9.17 2.36 -19.14
C ALA A 104 -9.02 2.41 -20.67
N GLN A 105 -7.82 2.73 -21.16
CA GLN A 105 -7.54 2.75 -22.60
C GLN A 105 -7.05 1.39 -23.10
N ALA A 106 -7.16 1.14 -24.40
CA ALA A 106 -6.80 -0.15 -24.99
C ALA A 106 -5.29 -0.43 -24.92
N THR A 107 -4.45 0.61 -25.04
CA THR A 107 -3.00 0.50 -24.89
C THR A 107 -2.62 0.18 -23.44
N GLY A 108 -3.30 0.82 -22.48
CA GLY A 108 -3.00 0.75 -21.06
C GLY A 108 -1.85 1.65 -20.63
N ASP A 109 -1.85 2.00 -19.34
CA ASP A 109 -0.75 2.66 -18.64
C ASP A 109 -0.78 2.22 -17.18
N TYR A 110 0.28 2.54 -16.44
CA TYR A 110 0.38 2.31 -15.01
C TYR A 110 -0.12 3.51 -14.21
N PHE A 111 -0.69 3.21 -13.05
CA PHE A 111 -1.23 4.20 -12.11
C PHE A 111 -0.61 4.11 -10.72
N LEU A 112 0.07 3.00 -10.42
CA LEU A 112 0.74 2.73 -9.14
C LEU A 112 2.12 2.13 -9.43
N HIS A 113 3.14 2.63 -8.75
CA HIS A 113 4.50 2.08 -8.78
C HIS A 113 5.25 2.51 -7.52
N PHE A 114 6.50 2.06 -7.35
CA PHE A 114 7.39 2.62 -6.34
C PHE A 114 8.69 3.15 -6.93
N THR A 115 9.44 3.84 -6.07
CA THR A 115 10.77 4.38 -6.38
C THR A 115 11.77 3.92 -5.31
N PRO A 116 13.03 3.63 -5.70
CA PRO A 116 14.09 3.29 -4.75
C PRO A 116 14.59 4.52 -3.97
N THR A 117 14.32 5.72 -4.49
CA THR A 117 14.62 7.01 -3.85
C THR A 117 13.33 7.83 -3.75
N VAL A 118 13.13 8.54 -2.64
CA VAL A 118 11.96 9.43 -2.45
C VAL A 118 12.00 10.56 -3.50
N GLY A 119 10.89 10.76 -4.21
CA GLY A 119 10.76 11.82 -5.22
C GLY A 119 11.56 11.59 -6.51
N ASP A 120 11.97 10.35 -6.79
CA ASP A 120 12.64 9.99 -8.04
C ASP A 120 11.69 10.17 -9.23
N SER A 121 12.14 10.91 -10.25
CA SER A 121 11.38 11.18 -11.48
C SER A 121 11.93 10.45 -12.71
N ALA A 122 12.86 9.50 -12.52
CA ALA A 122 13.55 8.79 -13.60
C ALA A 122 13.43 7.27 -13.46
N VAL A 123 13.33 6.75 -12.24
CA VAL A 123 13.20 5.31 -11.98
C VAL A 123 11.77 4.98 -11.57
N PHE A 124 11.05 4.32 -12.48
CA PHE A 124 9.69 3.82 -12.26
C PHE A 124 9.75 2.30 -12.19
N ALA A 125 9.84 1.75 -10.98
CA ALA A 125 9.97 0.31 -10.75
C ALA A 125 8.62 -0.31 -10.38
N GLU A 126 8.43 -1.58 -10.77
CA GLU A 126 7.31 -2.42 -10.31
C GLU A 126 5.93 -1.77 -10.51
N ARG A 127 5.64 -1.51 -11.77
CA ARG A 127 4.51 -0.72 -12.22
C ARG A 127 3.26 -1.59 -12.39
N LEU A 128 2.17 -1.22 -11.73
CA LEU A 128 0.86 -1.83 -11.91
C LEU A 128 0.08 -1.09 -13.01
N PHE A 129 -0.13 -1.80 -14.11
CA PHE A 129 -0.86 -1.35 -15.29
C PHE A 129 -2.33 -1.73 -15.23
N ALA A 130 -3.14 -0.98 -15.98
CA ALA A 130 -4.45 -1.44 -16.40
C ALA A 130 -4.76 -1.03 -17.84
N LYS A 131 -5.52 -1.87 -18.54
CA LYS A 131 -6.05 -1.57 -19.88
C LYS A 131 -7.48 -2.07 -20.03
N SER A 132 -8.22 -1.51 -20.98
CA SER A 132 -9.53 -2.05 -21.31
C SER A 132 -9.43 -3.41 -22.00
N SER A 133 -10.45 -4.22 -21.79
CA SER A 133 -10.65 -5.54 -22.39
C SER A 133 -12.15 -5.70 -22.69
N PRO A 134 -12.58 -6.53 -23.65
CA PRO A 134 -14.01 -6.78 -23.85
C PRO A 134 -14.70 -7.16 -22.53
N GLY A 135 -15.71 -6.38 -22.14
CA GLY A 135 -16.47 -6.58 -20.90
C GLY A 135 -15.91 -5.90 -19.64
N GLY A 136 -14.75 -5.23 -19.71
CA GLY A 136 -14.16 -4.57 -18.55
C GLY A 136 -12.71 -4.14 -18.72
N PHE A 137 -11.86 -4.49 -17.76
CA PHE A 137 -10.43 -4.21 -17.80
C PHE A 137 -9.60 -5.41 -17.30
N VAL A 138 -8.31 -5.38 -17.58
CA VAL A 138 -7.33 -6.32 -17.03
C VAL A 138 -6.19 -5.56 -16.38
N PHE A 139 -5.63 -6.09 -15.29
CA PHE A 139 -4.39 -5.59 -14.70
C PHE A 139 -3.18 -6.12 -15.45
N GLY A 140 -2.07 -5.38 -15.40
CA GLY A 140 -0.79 -5.82 -15.92
C GLY A 140 0.36 -5.36 -15.06
N TYR A 141 1.54 -5.88 -15.35
CA TYR A 141 2.75 -5.66 -14.56
C TYR A 141 3.98 -5.49 -15.45
N ASP A 142 4.86 -4.59 -15.04
CA ASP A 142 6.21 -4.42 -15.58
C ASP A 142 7.15 -4.03 -14.43
N GLY A 143 8.23 -4.79 -14.23
CA GLY A 143 9.18 -4.56 -13.14
C GLY A 143 10.07 -3.34 -13.34
N SER A 144 10.12 -2.79 -14.56
CA SER A 144 11.05 -1.75 -14.96
C SER A 144 10.37 -0.53 -15.56
N SER A 145 11.15 0.49 -15.95
CA SER A 145 10.64 1.73 -16.57
C SER A 145 10.29 1.60 -18.06
N GLY A 146 10.43 0.43 -18.69
CA GLY A 146 10.21 0.27 -20.14
C GLY A 146 10.17 -1.17 -20.65
N GLY A 147 9.77 -2.13 -19.81
CA GLY A 147 9.60 -3.52 -20.19
C GLY A 147 8.32 -3.76 -21.01
N THR A 148 8.14 -5.01 -21.43
CA THR A 148 6.89 -5.47 -22.04
C THR A 148 5.91 -5.85 -20.94
N VAL A 149 4.80 -5.15 -20.85
CA VAL A 149 3.79 -5.40 -19.80
C VAL A 149 3.19 -6.80 -19.93
N ASN A 150 3.24 -7.57 -18.86
CA ASN A 150 2.54 -8.85 -18.74
C ASN A 150 1.13 -8.59 -18.17
N TYR A 151 0.08 -8.95 -18.90
CA TYR A 151 -1.31 -8.71 -18.50
C TYR A 151 -1.98 -9.98 -17.99
N SER A 152 -2.76 -9.83 -16.91
CA SER A 152 -3.66 -10.88 -16.42
C SER A 152 -4.65 -11.31 -17.51
N PRO A 153 -4.99 -12.61 -17.61
CA PRO A 153 -6.06 -13.07 -18.49
C PRO A 153 -7.46 -12.77 -17.94
N THR A 154 -7.58 -12.38 -16.66
CA THR A 154 -8.87 -12.23 -15.98
C THR A 154 -9.43 -10.83 -16.16
N VAL A 155 -10.60 -10.75 -16.80
CA VAL A 155 -11.33 -9.48 -16.97
C VAL A 155 -12.13 -9.15 -15.70
N LEU A 156 -11.89 -7.95 -15.16
CA LEU A 156 -12.61 -7.36 -14.03
C LEU A 156 -13.57 -6.27 -14.51
N SER A 157 -14.59 -5.99 -13.71
CA SER A 157 -15.64 -5.03 -14.07
C SER A 157 -15.28 -3.62 -13.63
N PHE A 158 -15.50 -2.64 -14.50
CA PHE A 158 -15.41 -1.23 -14.12
C PHE A 158 -16.42 -0.87 -13.01
N ASN A 159 -16.14 0.19 -12.27
CA ASN A 159 -16.96 0.72 -11.18
C ASN A 159 -17.22 -0.28 -10.06
N THR A 160 -16.36 -1.29 -9.93
CA THR A 160 -16.36 -2.26 -8.84
C THR A 160 -15.09 -2.04 -8.00
N PRO A 161 -15.20 -1.84 -6.67
CA PRO A 161 -14.04 -1.76 -5.82
C PRO A 161 -13.41 -3.16 -5.63
N TYR A 162 -12.09 -3.22 -5.76
CA TYR A 162 -11.29 -4.41 -5.54
C TYR A 162 -10.23 -4.12 -4.48
N ARG A 163 -10.14 -4.94 -3.43
CA ARG A 163 -9.00 -4.93 -2.51
C ARG A 163 -7.84 -5.67 -3.19
N LEU A 164 -6.79 -4.94 -3.51
CA LEU A 164 -5.57 -5.46 -4.12
C LEU A 164 -4.53 -5.72 -3.04
N VAL A 165 -3.76 -6.80 -3.20
CA VAL A 165 -2.47 -7.00 -2.52
C VAL A 165 -1.44 -7.38 -3.57
N LEU A 166 -0.45 -6.52 -3.77
CA LEU A 166 0.69 -6.77 -4.63
C LEU A 166 1.79 -7.32 -3.74
N ALA A 167 2.36 -8.47 -4.10
CA ALA A 167 3.53 -9.05 -3.45
C ALA A 167 4.71 -9.00 -4.42
N TYR A 168 5.83 -8.45 -3.98
CA TYR A 168 7.08 -8.50 -4.71
C TYR A 168 8.15 -9.20 -3.88
N THR A 169 8.75 -10.25 -4.43
CA THR A 169 9.72 -11.09 -3.75
C THR A 169 11.06 -11.04 -4.45
N GLY A 170 12.08 -10.63 -3.70
CA GLY A 170 13.47 -10.67 -4.14
C GLY A 170 13.96 -12.10 -4.29
N VAL A 171 14.64 -12.41 -5.39
CA VAL A 171 15.17 -13.73 -5.71
C VAL A 171 16.68 -13.62 -5.92
N ALA A 172 17.43 -14.64 -5.51
CA ALA A 172 18.87 -14.65 -5.74
C ALA A 172 19.16 -14.77 -7.25
N GLY A 173 19.79 -13.75 -7.81
CA GLY A 173 20.16 -13.67 -9.22
C GLY A 173 19.82 -12.31 -9.81
N PRO A 174 20.14 -12.07 -11.08
CA PRO A 174 19.69 -10.89 -11.80
C PRO A 174 18.40 -11.17 -12.57
N ILE A 175 17.49 -10.19 -12.59
CA ILE A 175 16.32 -10.12 -13.48
C ILE A 175 15.43 -11.37 -13.27
N ASN A 176 15.18 -11.72 -12.01
CA ASN A 176 14.44 -12.91 -11.61
C ASN A 176 13.54 -12.74 -10.38
N ASP A 177 13.40 -11.52 -9.86
CA ASP A 177 12.43 -11.17 -8.83
C ASP A 177 11.01 -11.49 -9.32
N THR A 178 10.11 -11.74 -8.39
CA THR A 178 8.76 -12.22 -8.71
C THR A 178 7.69 -11.31 -8.17
N PHE A 179 6.60 -11.23 -8.92
CA PHE A 179 5.43 -10.45 -8.63
C PHE A 179 4.20 -11.36 -8.57
N ALA A 180 3.32 -11.12 -7.60
CA ALA A 180 1.99 -11.68 -7.53
C ALA A 180 0.96 -10.60 -7.21
N LEU A 181 -0.16 -10.58 -7.92
CA LEU A 181 -1.31 -9.74 -7.59
C LEU A 181 -2.44 -10.60 -7.05
N TYR A 182 -2.90 -10.30 -5.84
CA TYR A 182 -4.11 -10.86 -5.25
C TYR A 182 -5.24 -9.85 -5.34
N VAL A 183 -6.47 -10.35 -5.56
CA VAL A 183 -7.69 -9.55 -5.63
C VAL A 183 -8.72 -10.15 -4.70
N ASN A 184 -9.24 -9.35 -3.78
CA ASN A 184 -10.25 -9.74 -2.79
C ASN A 184 -9.88 -11.04 -2.06
N SER A 185 -8.66 -11.08 -1.51
CA SER A 185 -8.17 -12.22 -0.72
C SER A 185 -9.18 -12.62 0.35
N THR A 186 -9.49 -13.91 0.41
CA THR A 186 -10.46 -14.47 1.35
C THR A 186 -9.84 -14.75 2.72
N ASP A 187 -8.57 -15.14 2.74
CA ASP A 187 -7.79 -15.25 3.97
C ASP A 187 -6.87 -14.03 4.03
N THR A 188 -7.14 -13.10 4.94
CA THR A 188 -6.34 -11.89 5.09
C THR A 188 -5.11 -12.09 5.98
N SER A 189 -4.86 -13.29 6.50
CA SER A 189 -3.77 -13.57 7.44
C SER A 189 -2.61 -14.35 6.80
N VAL A 190 -2.91 -15.26 5.87
CA VAL A 190 -1.93 -16.16 5.25
C VAL A 190 -1.98 -16.06 3.73
N GLU A 191 -0.90 -15.56 3.11
CA GLU A 191 -0.79 -15.38 1.66
C GLU A 191 -1.06 -16.68 0.89
N LEU A 192 -0.43 -17.78 1.31
CA LEU A 192 -0.50 -19.09 0.62
C LEU A 192 -1.90 -19.72 0.62
N ASN A 193 -2.83 -19.22 1.42
CA ASN A 193 -4.22 -19.65 1.41
C ASN A 193 -5.05 -18.95 0.31
N ASN A 194 -4.45 -18.03 -0.43
CA ASN A 194 -5.08 -17.29 -1.52
C ASN A 194 -4.45 -17.66 -2.87
N THR A 195 -5.27 -17.65 -3.91
CA THR A 195 -4.79 -17.78 -5.29
C THR A 195 -4.54 -16.38 -5.87
N PRO A 196 -3.33 -16.09 -6.40
CA PRO A 196 -3.10 -14.82 -7.07
C PRO A 196 -3.95 -14.72 -8.35
N LEU A 197 -4.48 -13.53 -8.63
CA LEU A 197 -5.12 -13.20 -9.90
C LEU A 197 -4.18 -13.48 -11.08
N PHE A 198 -2.91 -13.11 -10.92
CA PHE A 198 -1.81 -13.49 -11.80
C PHE A 198 -0.46 -13.32 -11.11
N THR A 199 0.54 -13.97 -11.68
CA THR A 199 1.95 -13.85 -11.28
C THR A 199 2.80 -13.45 -12.48
N SER A 200 3.93 -12.81 -12.23
CA SER A 200 4.94 -12.51 -13.24
C SER A 200 6.33 -12.65 -12.63
N GLY A 201 7.32 -13.04 -13.45
CA GLY A 201 8.71 -12.71 -13.13
C GLY A 201 8.98 -11.25 -13.47
N TYR A 202 10.14 -10.75 -13.05
CA TYR A 202 10.63 -9.44 -13.45
C TYR A 202 10.66 -9.34 -14.99
N VAL A 203 10.03 -8.29 -15.51
CA VAL A 203 10.03 -8.00 -16.95
C VAL A 203 10.63 -6.62 -17.11
N GLY A 204 11.70 -6.50 -17.89
CA GLY A 204 12.42 -5.25 -18.03
C GLY A 204 13.82 -5.40 -18.62
N THR A 205 14.47 -4.26 -18.90
CA THR A 205 15.83 -4.21 -19.48
C THR A 205 16.88 -3.64 -18.52
N GLY A 206 16.49 -3.22 -17.31
CA GLY A 206 17.36 -2.67 -16.27
C GLY A 206 17.59 -3.62 -15.09
N ALA A 207 18.47 -3.22 -14.18
CA ALA A 207 18.66 -3.91 -12.91
C ALA A 207 17.42 -3.76 -12.00
N GLU A 208 17.14 -4.79 -11.20
CA GLU A 208 16.09 -4.74 -10.19
C GLU A 208 16.41 -3.73 -9.09
N SER A 209 15.35 -3.20 -8.48
CA SER A 209 15.50 -2.28 -7.37
C SER A 209 15.88 -3.05 -6.11
N ALA A 210 16.96 -2.67 -5.45
CA ALA A 210 17.36 -3.24 -4.16
C ALA A 210 16.66 -2.56 -2.96
N THR A 211 15.83 -1.54 -3.20
CA THR A 211 15.21 -0.73 -2.15
C THR A 211 13.87 -0.17 -2.61
N VAL A 212 12.94 -0.03 -1.68
CA VAL A 212 11.67 0.69 -1.83
C VAL A 212 11.68 1.86 -0.86
N ALA A 213 11.53 3.10 -1.35
CA ALA A 213 11.57 4.29 -0.52
C ALA A 213 10.35 5.21 -0.68
N GLY A 214 9.68 5.20 -1.84
CA GLY A 214 8.48 5.99 -2.08
C GLY A 214 7.40 5.20 -2.82
N ILE A 215 6.16 5.39 -2.42
CA ILE A 215 4.99 4.91 -3.18
C ILE A 215 4.49 6.04 -4.08
N ASN A 216 4.10 5.72 -5.30
CA ASN A 216 3.80 6.72 -6.31
C ASN A 216 2.46 6.42 -7.01
N LEU A 217 1.70 7.48 -7.25
CA LEU A 217 0.45 7.48 -8.02
C LEU A 217 0.63 8.33 -9.27
N ARG A 218 0.13 7.83 -10.40
CA ARG A 218 0.38 8.44 -11.71
C ARG A 218 -0.89 8.57 -12.53
N GLN A 219 -1.13 9.76 -13.07
CA GLN A 219 -2.24 10.01 -14.00
C GLN A 219 -1.90 9.66 -15.45
N GLY A 220 -0.62 9.59 -15.82
CA GLY A 220 -0.21 9.26 -17.18
C GLY A 220 -0.81 10.18 -18.25
N THR A 221 -1.23 9.63 -19.39
CA THR A 221 -1.76 10.43 -20.51
C THR A 221 -3.16 10.01 -20.94
N ALA A 222 -3.92 10.93 -21.53
CA ALA A 222 -5.30 10.69 -21.97
C ALA A 222 -5.42 9.53 -22.96
N ALA A 223 -4.36 9.27 -23.74
CA ALA A 223 -4.34 8.20 -24.74
C ALA A 223 -4.18 6.79 -24.13
N ASN A 224 -3.57 6.67 -22.94
CA ASN A 224 -3.13 5.39 -22.41
C ASN A 224 -3.64 5.11 -20.98
N ALA A 225 -3.74 6.14 -20.14
CA ALA A 225 -3.94 5.96 -18.71
C ALA A 225 -5.37 5.56 -18.32
N PRO A 226 -5.52 4.72 -17.28
CA PRO A 226 -6.80 4.47 -16.66
C PRO A 226 -7.27 5.65 -15.81
N SER A 227 -8.58 5.73 -15.58
CA SER A 227 -9.16 6.57 -14.53
C SER A 227 -9.44 5.71 -13.31
N VAL A 228 -8.88 6.10 -12.17
CA VAL A 228 -8.76 5.24 -10.99
C VAL A 228 -9.15 5.99 -9.73
N ILE A 229 -9.90 5.32 -8.85
CA ILE A 229 -10.11 5.75 -7.48
C ILE A 229 -9.29 4.81 -6.58
N VAL A 230 -8.48 5.37 -5.69
CA VAL A 230 -7.61 4.64 -4.75
C VAL A 230 -7.95 5.02 -3.33
N ASP A 231 -8.04 4.02 -2.46
CA ASP A 231 -8.26 4.17 -1.03
C ASP A 231 -7.47 3.09 -0.25
N ASP A 232 -7.35 3.23 1.07
CA ASP A 232 -6.68 2.29 1.99
C ASP A 232 -5.29 1.83 1.50
N LEU A 233 -4.46 2.77 1.05
CA LEU A 233 -3.14 2.48 0.52
C LEU A 233 -2.18 2.18 1.67
N SER A 234 -1.48 1.05 1.57
CA SER A 234 -0.60 0.54 2.61
C SER A 234 0.63 -0.14 2.01
N VAL A 235 1.77 -0.06 2.69
CA VAL A 235 3.00 -0.77 2.33
C VAL A 235 3.59 -1.40 3.58
N GLY A 236 4.01 -2.66 3.48
CA GLY A 236 4.62 -3.39 4.60
C GLY A 236 5.32 -4.66 4.14
N THR A 237 5.82 -5.45 5.11
CA THR A 237 6.61 -6.66 4.84
C THR A 237 5.90 -7.95 5.22
N THR A 238 4.61 -7.89 5.58
CA THR A 238 3.80 -9.08 5.81
C THR A 238 2.47 -8.98 5.09
N PHE A 239 2.04 -10.11 4.53
CA PHE A 239 0.75 -10.21 3.87
C PHE A 239 -0.40 -9.90 4.84
N GLY A 240 -0.32 -10.41 6.07
CA GLY A 240 -1.37 -10.29 7.07
C GLY A 240 -1.78 -8.84 7.39
N GLU A 241 -0.79 -7.95 7.50
CA GLU A 241 -1.01 -6.53 7.79
C GLU A 241 -1.57 -5.76 6.60
N ILE A 242 -1.25 -6.21 5.39
CA ILE A 242 -1.55 -5.51 4.14
C ILE A 242 -2.82 -6.03 3.47
N ALA A 243 -3.18 -7.29 3.67
CA ALA A 243 -4.38 -7.87 3.07
C ALA A 243 -5.67 -7.38 3.74
N SER A 244 -5.66 -7.19 5.07
CA SER A 244 -6.74 -6.48 5.75
C SER A 244 -6.67 -4.98 5.48
N VAL A 245 -7.82 -4.32 5.43
CA VAL A 245 -7.88 -2.87 5.63
C VAL A 245 -7.68 -2.61 7.13
N PRO A 246 -6.62 -1.89 7.55
CA PRO A 246 -6.42 -1.58 8.96
C PRO A 246 -7.61 -0.76 9.48
N GLU A 247 -8.33 -1.29 10.48
CA GLU A 247 -9.34 -0.50 11.19
C GLU A 247 -8.63 0.65 11.92
N PRO A 248 -9.18 1.88 11.91
CA PRO A 248 -8.60 2.97 12.69
C PRO A 248 -8.51 2.57 14.16
N SER A 249 -7.29 2.59 14.70
CA SER A 249 -7.02 2.09 16.05
C SER A 249 -7.74 2.94 17.11
N ILE A 250 -8.83 2.42 17.68
CA ILE A 250 -9.61 3.04 18.78
C ILE A 250 -8.87 2.90 20.14
N VAL A 251 -7.54 3.05 20.15
CA VAL A 251 -6.72 2.88 21.36
C VAL A 251 -6.98 4.00 22.40
N ALA A 252 -7.68 5.08 22.03
CA ALA A 252 -8.02 6.17 22.94
C ALA A 252 -9.23 5.92 23.87
N LEU A 253 -10.11 4.94 23.60
CA LEU A 253 -11.38 4.84 24.37
C LEU A 253 -11.28 3.95 25.62
N VAL A 254 -10.39 2.96 25.66
CA VAL A 254 -10.29 2.03 26.82
C VAL A 254 -9.43 2.58 27.95
N GLY A 255 -8.47 3.48 27.65
CA GLY A 255 -7.67 4.18 28.65
C GLY A 255 -8.43 5.27 29.43
N GLY A 256 -9.52 5.81 28.87
CA GLY A 256 -10.34 6.85 29.51
C GLY A 256 -11.27 6.33 30.62
N PHE A 257 -11.84 5.12 30.46
CA PHE A 257 -12.74 4.53 31.45
C PHE A 257 -12.01 3.92 32.66
N SER A 258 -10.75 3.50 32.48
CA SER A 258 -9.93 2.97 33.57
C SER A 258 -9.46 4.07 34.53
N LEU A 259 -9.19 5.28 34.03
CA LEU A 259 -8.92 6.46 34.87
C LEU A 259 -10.18 7.03 35.55
N LEU A 260 -11.34 7.05 34.87
CA LEU A 260 -12.60 7.47 35.53
C LEU A 260 -13.03 6.50 36.66
N GLY A 261 -12.79 5.20 36.50
CA GLY A 261 -13.07 4.20 37.56
C GLY A 261 -12.21 4.38 38.81
N LEU A 262 -10.95 4.81 38.65
CA LEU A 262 -10.04 5.11 39.76
C LEU A 262 -10.40 6.40 40.52
N PHE A 263 -10.97 7.41 39.85
CA PHE A 263 -11.43 8.63 40.52
C PHE A 263 -12.83 8.50 41.17
N MET A 264 -13.66 7.57 40.71
CA MET A 264 -14.98 7.32 41.33
C MET A 264 -14.92 6.37 42.54
N SER A 265 -13.92 5.49 42.64
CA SER A 265 -13.74 4.62 43.81
C SER A 265 -13.09 5.34 45.00
N ALA A 266 -12.28 6.38 44.77
CA ALA A 266 -11.63 7.18 45.81
C ALA A 266 -12.57 8.15 46.55
N ARG A 267 -13.81 8.36 46.08
CA ARG A 267 -14.80 9.26 46.70
C ARG A 267 -15.86 8.57 47.57
N ARG A 268 -15.73 7.25 47.81
CA ARG A 268 -16.67 6.48 48.66
C ARG A 268 -16.09 6.03 50.00
N GLN A 269 -14.93 6.54 50.40
CA GLN A 269 -14.39 6.38 51.74
C GLN A 269 -14.01 7.74 52.34
N SER A 270 -15.04 8.49 52.76
CA SER A 270 -14.95 9.56 53.76
C SER A 270 -16.28 9.65 54.49
#